data_AF-A0A3D4QG71-F1
#
_entry.id   AF-A0A3D4QG71-F1
#
_cell.length_a   1.000
_cell.length_b   1.000
_cell.length_c   1.000
_cell.angle_alpha   90.00
_cell.angle_beta   90.00
_cell.angle_gamma   90.00
#
_symmetry.space_group_name_H-M   'P 1'
#
loop_
_entity.id
_entity.type
_entity.pdbx_description
1 polymer ?
#
loop_
_entity_poly.entity_id
_entity_poly.type
_entity_poly.pdbx_seq_one_letter_code
_entity_poly.pdbx_strand_id
1 'polypeptide(L)'
;MRDFGRRDFIKMGTGLALSSALVLPAALARKAHAAAATPEYLTMVGGGQGGAWYLGAAAIAELSKKVWPGVATTVTPGGGISNLKGVGAKKIEVGFAFAMDVTAAYKGMLKFEGKPVKNLRALMSTNGAYLSTVAKPDIKSYADLAGKSAAPGRAGMTGLASFERIVNQMGVAKDVKIVNTGYGEMSALFQDNVVQSATVIGSIPHPVVDEILSVTEGHLLPVDDAVADALGKAFNYEKVTIPAGT
;
A
#
# COMPACT_ATOMS: atom_id res chain seq x y z
N MET A 1 5.15 -26.02 -23.20
CA MET A 1 4.95 -24.91 -22.25
C MET A 1 5.21 -23.62 -22.99
N ARG A 2 4.30 -22.65 -22.98
CA ARG A 2 4.49 -21.36 -23.69
C ARG A 2 5.45 -20.49 -22.88
N ASP A 3 6.47 -19.93 -23.54
CA ASP A 3 7.38 -18.95 -22.95
C ASP A 3 6.59 -17.71 -22.54
N PHE A 4 6.54 -17.44 -21.24
CA PHE A 4 5.95 -16.23 -20.67
C PHE A 4 7.04 -15.15 -20.63
N GLY A 5 6.90 -14.08 -21.42
CA GLY A 5 7.80 -12.92 -21.39
C GLY A 5 7.13 -11.64 -20.88
N ARG A 6 7.89 -10.54 -20.76
CA ARG A 6 7.37 -9.20 -20.37
C ARG A 6 6.12 -8.76 -21.12
N ARG A 7 6.01 -9.12 -22.40
CA ARG A 7 4.82 -8.81 -23.22
C ARG A 7 3.60 -9.58 -22.74
N ASP A 8 3.74 -10.81 -22.24
CA ASP A 8 2.61 -11.63 -21.77
C ASP A 8 2.14 -11.17 -20.38
N PHE A 9 3.07 -10.75 -19.52
CA PHE A 9 2.74 -10.10 -18.24
C PHE A 9 2.00 -8.76 -18.44
N ILE A 10 2.44 -7.95 -19.41
CA ILE A 10 1.77 -6.67 -19.74
C ILE A 10 0.46 -6.89 -20.54
N LYS A 11 0.37 -7.93 -21.36
CA LYS A 11 -0.80 -8.23 -22.19
C LYS A 11 -2.00 -8.83 -21.45
N MET A 12 -1.87 -9.16 -20.16
CA MET A 12 -3.06 -9.37 -19.31
C MET A 12 -3.98 -8.12 -19.23
N GLY A 13 -3.56 -6.95 -19.75
CA GLY A 13 -4.35 -5.72 -19.76
C GLY A 13 -4.68 -5.07 -21.12
N THR A 14 -4.30 -5.62 -22.28
CA THR A 14 -4.65 -5.00 -23.60
C THR A 14 -4.66 -6.00 -24.76
N GLY A 15 -5.77 -6.05 -25.51
CA GLY A 15 -5.92 -6.86 -26.73
C GLY A 15 -5.95 -6.04 -28.03
N LEU A 16 -5.62 -6.74 -29.14
CA LEU A 16 -5.68 -6.40 -30.59
C LEU A 16 -4.58 -5.46 -31.15
N ALA A 17 -3.99 -5.64 -32.36
CA ALA A 17 -4.24 -6.53 -33.51
C ALA A 17 -2.98 -6.73 -34.44
N LEU A 18 -3.07 -7.78 -35.27
CA LEU A 18 -2.46 -8.22 -36.56
C LEU A 18 -1.61 -7.22 -37.43
N SER A 19 -0.73 -7.59 -38.39
CA SER A 19 -0.48 -8.81 -39.20
C SER A 19 0.87 -8.75 -39.99
N SER A 20 1.43 -9.94 -40.36
CA SER A 20 2.11 -10.37 -41.63
C SER A 20 3.21 -9.52 -42.31
N ALA A 21 4.23 -10.02 -43.03
CA ALA A 21 4.92 -11.31 -43.28
C ALA A 21 6.04 -11.00 -44.31
N LEU A 22 7.24 -11.63 -44.25
CA LEU A 22 8.01 -12.18 -45.39
C LEU A 22 9.36 -12.76 -44.91
N VAL A 23 9.68 -13.98 -45.34
CA VAL A 23 10.94 -14.70 -45.07
C VAL A 23 11.65 -14.97 -46.40
N LEU A 24 12.96 -14.72 -46.46
CA LEU A 24 13.87 -15.46 -47.35
C LEU A 24 15.25 -15.67 -46.67
N PRO A 25 15.92 -16.82 -46.88
CA PRO A 25 17.02 -17.27 -46.01
C PRO A 25 18.40 -17.07 -46.65
N ALA A 26 19.36 -16.56 -45.89
CA ALA A 26 20.79 -16.68 -46.19
C ALA A 26 21.57 -16.81 -44.89
N ALA A 27 21.82 -18.06 -44.49
CA ALA A 27 22.71 -18.41 -43.41
C ALA A 27 24.15 -18.38 -43.92
N LEU A 28 25.05 -17.65 -43.24
CA LEU A 28 26.31 -18.18 -42.71
C LEU A 28 27.14 -17.05 -42.05
N ALA A 29 27.62 -17.36 -40.85
CA ALA A 29 28.58 -16.60 -40.03
C ALA A 29 28.10 -15.33 -39.30
N ARG A 30 27.08 -15.46 -38.44
CA ARG A 30 27.06 -14.67 -37.18
C ARG A 30 27.62 -15.55 -36.07
N LYS A 31 28.83 -15.23 -35.60
CA LYS A 31 29.27 -15.64 -34.25
C LYS A 31 28.16 -15.19 -33.30
N ALA A 32 27.44 -16.15 -32.72
CA ALA A 32 26.49 -15.89 -31.67
C ALA A 32 27.27 -15.37 -30.46
N HIS A 33 27.47 -14.07 -30.41
CA HIS A 33 27.50 -13.39 -29.13
C HIS A 33 26.13 -13.72 -28.55
N ALA A 34 26.06 -14.68 -27.63
CA ALA A 34 24.90 -14.83 -26.80
C ALA A 34 24.75 -13.47 -26.12
N ALA A 35 23.91 -12.61 -26.70
CA ALA A 35 23.49 -11.39 -26.05
C ALA A 35 22.89 -11.90 -24.75
N ALA A 36 23.60 -11.71 -23.65
CA ALA A 36 23.05 -11.93 -22.33
C ALA A 36 21.73 -11.14 -22.34
N ALA A 37 20.61 -11.86 -22.32
CA ALA A 37 19.31 -11.24 -22.38
C ALA A 37 19.29 -10.20 -21.26
N THR A 38 19.15 -8.92 -21.61
CA THR A 38 19.12 -7.85 -20.62
C THR A 38 18.06 -8.23 -19.59
N PRO A 39 18.41 -8.33 -18.30
CA PRO A 39 17.45 -8.79 -17.30
C PRO A 39 16.18 -7.95 -17.38
N GLU A 40 15.03 -8.61 -17.45
CA GLU A 40 13.77 -7.90 -17.35
C GLU A 40 13.58 -7.56 -15.87
N TYR A 41 13.59 -6.27 -15.53
CA TYR A 41 13.46 -5.83 -14.15
C TYR A 41 11.99 -5.78 -13.74
N LEU A 42 11.70 -6.35 -12.58
CA LEU A 42 10.41 -6.27 -11.91
C LEU A 42 10.62 -5.64 -10.53
N THR A 43 10.46 -4.33 -10.47
CA THR A 43 10.50 -3.57 -9.21
C THR A 43 9.10 -3.55 -8.61
N MET A 44 8.99 -4.11 -7.41
CA MET A 44 7.73 -4.19 -6.68
C MET A 44 7.83 -3.46 -5.36
N VAL A 45 6.78 -2.71 -5.05
CA VAL A 45 6.73 -1.93 -3.81
C VAL A 45 5.53 -2.34 -2.98
N GLY A 46 5.80 -2.78 -1.76
CA GLY A 46 4.79 -3.20 -0.79
C GLY A 46 4.32 -2.05 0.10
N GLY A 47 4.00 -2.40 1.35
CA GLY A 47 3.68 -1.45 2.41
C GLY A 47 4.92 -1.10 3.24
N GLY A 48 4.69 -0.58 4.45
CA GLY A 48 5.76 -0.41 5.44
C GLY A 48 6.45 -1.74 5.74
N GLN A 49 7.73 -1.67 6.10
CA GLN A 49 8.48 -2.83 6.56
C GLN A 49 7.77 -3.47 7.76
N GLY A 50 7.68 -4.80 7.77
CA GLY A 50 6.89 -5.56 8.75
C GLY A 50 5.39 -5.69 8.42
N GLY A 51 4.89 -4.95 7.42
CA GLY A 51 3.49 -5.06 6.97
C GLY A 51 3.26 -6.20 5.98
N ALA A 52 2.02 -6.70 5.94
CA ALA A 52 1.62 -7.82 5.08
C ALA A 52 1.95 -7.61 3.59
N TRP A 53 1.84 -6.39 3.08
CA TRP A 53 2.17 -6.07 1.68
C TRP A 53 3.66 -6.20 1.36
N TYR A 54 4.56 -5.92 2.31
CA TYR A 54 6.00 -6.11 2.09
C TYR A 54 6.32 -7.61 1.96
N LEU A 55 5.76 -8.44 2.85
CA LEU A 55 5.87 -9.90 2.79
C LEU A 55 5.22 -10.47 1.51
N GLY A 56 4.05 -9.96 1.13
CA GLY A 56 3.36 -10.35 -0.09
C GLY A 56 4.16 -10.03 -1.35
N ALA A 57 4.76 -8.84 -1.43
CA ALA A 57 5.63 -8.46 -2.54
C ALA A 57 6.87 -9.37 -2.63
N ALA A 58 7.48 -9.72 -1.49
CA ALA A 58 8.60 -10.68 -1.44
C ALA A 58 8.19 -12.07 -1.94
N ALA A 59 7.02 -12.57 -1.54
CA ALA A 59 6.50 -13.85 -2.03
C ALA A 59 6.24 -13.83 -3.54
N ILE A 60 5.63 -12.76 -4.07
CA ILE A 60 5.41 -12.60 -5.51
C ILE A 60 6.74 -12.52 -6.27
N ALA A 61 7.76 -11.86 -5.72
CA ALA A 61 9.09 -11.80 -6.33
C ALA A 61 9.68 -13.19 -6.51
N GLU A 62 9.62 -13.99 -5.46
CA GLU A 62 10.20 -15.33 -5.46
C GLU A 62 9.44 -16.28 -6.41
N LEU A 63 8.11 -16.17 -6.47
CA LEU A 63 7.31 -16.89 -7.45
C LEU A 63 7.61 -16.44 -8.88
N SER A 64 7.80 -15.14 -9.11
CA SER A 64 8.10 -14.58 -10.44
C SER A 64 9.38 -15.19 -11.01
N LYS A 65 10.43 -15.35 -10.20
CA LYS A 65 11.68 -16.00 -10.64
C LYS A 65 11.48 -17.44 -11.12
N LYS A 66 10.49 -18.16 -10.59
CA LYS A 66 10.19 -19.55 -10.96
C LYS A 66 9.43 -19.67 -12.29
N VAL A 67 8.57 -18.69 -12.59
CA VAL A 67 7.68 -18.71 -13.76
C VAL A 67 8.14 -17.84 -14.92
N TRP A 68 9.06 -16.90 -14.68
CA TRP A 68 9.64 -15.99 -15.66
C TRP A 68 11.18 -16.08 -15.61
N PRO A 69 11.78 -17.08 -16.29
CA PRO A 69 13.22 -17.24 -16.33
C PRO A 69 13.92 -15.97 -16.86
N GLY A 70 14.90 -15.46 -16.13
CA GLY A 70 15.66 -14.25 -16.51
C GLY A 70 15.10 -12.92 -15.95
N VAL A 71 14.01 -12.95 -15.19
CA VAL A 71 13.53 -11.76 -14.47
C VAL A 71 14.44 -11.43 -13.29
N ALA A 72 14.80 -10.15 -13.16
CA ALA A 72 15.46 -9.60 -11.99
C ALA A 72 14.45 -8.86 -11.12
N THR A 73 14.10 -9.42 -9.96
CA THR A 73 13.10 -8.83 -9.07
C THR A 73 13.74 -7.97 -7.99
N THR A 74 13.16 -6.82 -7.67
CA THR A 74 13.53 -6.00 -6.51
C THR A 74 12.28 -5.69 -5.70
N VAL A 75 12.35 -5.83 -4.37
CA VAL A 75 11.24 -5.49 -3.46
C VAL A 75 11.70 -4.40 -2.52
N THR A 76 10.94 -3.32 -2.43
CA THR A 76 11.22 -2.21 -1.50
C THR A 76 10.00 -1.88 -0.65
N PRO A 77 10.21 -1.32 0.57
CA PRO A 77 9.12 -0.76 1.36
C PRO A 77 8.45 0.42 0.65
N GLY A 78 7.17 0.64 0.91
CA GLY A 78 6.43 1.78 0.36
C GLY A 78 5.17 2.14 1.14
N GLY A 79 4.25 2.79 0.44
CA GLY A 79 2.98 3.25 0.97
C GLY A 79 1.97 3.38 -0.16
N GLY A 80 0.70 3.02 0.10
CA GLY A 80 -0.31 2.91 -0.97
C GLY A 80 -0.36 4.11 -1.92
N ILE A 81 -0.27 5.33 -1.37
CA ILE A 81 -0.29 6.56 -2.16
C ILE A 81 1.03 6.79 -2.91
N SER A 82 2.19 6.56 -2.28
CA SER A 82 3.49 6.72 -2.95
C SER A 82 3.72 5.67 -4.04
N ASN A 83 3.21 4.45 -3.85
CA ASN A 83 3.28 3.37 -4.83
C ASN A 83 2.55 3.76 -6.13
N LEU A 84 1.35 4.33 -6.02
CA LEU A 84 0.59 4.82 -7.18
C LEU A 84 1.35 5.91 -7.94
N LYS A 85 2.02 6.83 -7.23
CA LYS A 85 2.88 7.85 -7.84
C LYS A 85 4.09 7.22 -8.54
N GLY A 86 4.69 6.19 -7.94
CA GLY A 86 5.80 5.43 -8.51
C GLY A 86 5.44 4.75 -9.83
N VAL A 87 4.31 4.03 -9.86
CA VAL A 87 3.78 3.40 -11.08
C VAL A 87 3.45 4.47 -12.13
N GLY A 88 2.81 5.56 -11.71
CA GLY A 88 2.50 6.71 -12.58
C GLY A 88 3.73 7.29 -13.27
N ALA A 89 4.81 7.43 -12.51
CA ALA A 89 6.09 7.94 -12.99
C ALA A 89 6.96 6.87 -13.71
N LYS A 90 6.46 5.64 -13.88
CA LYS A 90 7.20 4.50 -14.45
C LYS A 90 8.52 4.21 -13.74
N LYS A 91 8.58 4.47 -12.43
CA LYS A 91 9.74 4.18 -11.57
C LYS A 91 9.68 2.80 -10.95
N ILE A 92 8.49 2.22 -10.87
CA ILE A 92 8.23 0.87 -10.37
C ILE A 92 7.20 0.20 -11.28
N GLU A 93 7.29 -1.11 -11.43
CA GLU A 93 6.40 -1.88 -12.29
C GLU A 93 5.10 -2.28 -11.57
N VAL A 94 5.18 -2.63 -10.28
CA VAL A 94 4.03 -3.07 -9.48
C VAL A 94 4.07 -2.44 -8.10
N GLY A 95 2.90 -2.01 -7.61
CA GLY A 95 2.76 -1.45 -6.27
C GLY A 95 1.44 -1.88 -5.63
N PHE A 96 1.49 -2.20 -4.33
CA PHE A 96 0.28 -2.41 -3.54
C PHE A 96 -0.40 -1.08 -3.23
N ALA A 97 -1.72 -1.03 -3.31
CA ALA A 97 -2.51 0.16 -3.01
C ALA A 97 -3.94 -0.23 -2.60
N PHE A 98 -4.62 0.64 -1.85
CA PHE A 98 -6.03 0.48 -1.54
C PHE A 98 -6.90 0.98 -2.70
N ALA A 99 -8.03 0.30 -2.94
CA ALA A 99 -8.94 0.61 -4.05
C ALA A 99 -9.42 2.07 -4.06
N MET A 100 -9.64 2.65 -2.88
CA MET A 100 -9.98 4.07 -2.71
C MET A 100 -8.87 5.01 -3.22
N ASP A 101 -7.60 4.71 -2.93
CA ASP A 101 -6.48 5.52 -3.38
C ASP A 101 -6.23 5.34 -4.87
N VAL A 102 -6.44 4.13 -5.42
CA VAL A 102 -6.40 3.87 -6.86
C VAL A 102 -7.45 4.73 -7.57
N THR A 103 -8.69 4.77 -7.04
CA THR A 103 -9.77 5.58 -7.58
C THR A 103 -9.43 7.07 -7.53
N ALA A 104 -8.92 7.54 -6.39
CA ALA A 104 -8.47 8.93 -6.24
C ALA A 104 -7.35 9.28 -7.22
N ALA A 105 -6.34 8.43 -7.36
CA ALA A 105 -5.25 8.62 -8.30
C ALA A 105 -5.73 8.65 -9.75
N TYR A 106 -6.57 7.69 -10.15
CA TYR A 106 -7.05 7.60 -11.53
C TYR A 106 -7.94 8.79 -11.91
N LYS A 107 -8.76 9.29 -10.98
CA LYS A 107 -9.61 10.46 -11.20
C LYS A 107 -8.89 11.80 -10.97
N GLY A 108 -7.72 11.80 -10.34
CA GLY A 108 -6.99 13.02 -10.01
C GLY A 108 -7.63 13.80 -8.86
N MET A 109 -7.97 13.10 -7.77
CA MET A 109 -8.58 13.64 -6.56
C MET A 109 -7.60 13.54 -5.36
N LEU A 110 -7.90 14.23 -4.27
CA LEU A 110 -7.16 14.13 -3.00
C LEU A 110 -5.67 14.43 -3.20
N LYS A 111 -4.76 13.55 -2.75
CA LYS A 111 -3.30 13.72 -2.90
C LYS A 111 -2.82 13.67 -4.38
N PHE A 112 -3.74 13.53 -5.35
CA PHE A 112 -3.53 13.53 -6.80
C PHE A 112 -4.31 14.65 -7.52
N GLU A 113 -4.82 15.65 -6.79
CA GLU A 113 -5.56 16.77 -7.37
C GLU A 113 -4.81 17.45 -8.53
N GLY A 114 -5.49 17.59 -9.67
CA GLY A 114 -4.92 18.13 -10.92
C GLY A 114 -3.90 17.23 -11.61
N LYS A 115 -3.61 16.04 -11.07
CA LYS A 115 -2.57 15.12 -11.57
C LYS A 115 -3.08 13.67 -11.65
N PRO A 116 -4.09 13.37 -12.49
CA PRO A 116 -4.62 12.02 -12.61
C PRO A 116 -3.57 11.04 -13.17
N VAL A 117 -3.53 9.83 -12.60
CA VAL A 117 -2.59 8.76 -12.99
C VAL A 117 -3.32 7.73 -13.86
N LYS A 118 -3.39 7.98 -15.18
CA LYS A 118 -4.21 7.20 -16.13
C LYS A 118 -3.59 5.88 -16.60
N ASN A 119 -2.31 5.67 -16.36
CA ASN A 119 -1.59 4.44 -16.73
C ASN A 119 -1.70 3.32 -15.68
N LEU A 120 -2.46 3.51 -14.60
CA LEU A 120 -2.70 2.47 -13.60
C LEU A 120 -3.54 1.32 -14.19
N ARG A 121 -3.19 0.07 -13.84
CA ARG A 121 -3.96 -1.13 -14.14
C ARG A 121 -4.03 -2.00 -12.89
N ALA A 122 -5.23 -2.48 -12.56
CA ALA A 122 -5.41 -3.43 -11.46
C ALA A 122 -5.03 -4.84 -11.95
N LEU A 123 -4.23 -5.55 -11.15
CA LEU A 123 -3.82 -6.93 -11.45
C LEU A 123 -4.67 -7.95 -10.68
N MET A 124 -4.89 -7.69 -9.39
CA MET A 124 -5.69 -8.53 -8.51
C MET A 124 -6.18 -7.73 -7.30
N SER A 125 -7.24 -8.22 -6.66
CA SER A 125 -7.62 -7.85 -5.29
C SER A 125 -7.16 -8.96 -4.35
N THR A 126 -6.66 -8.62 -3.16
CA THR A 126 -6.12 -9.61 -2.21
C THR A 126 -7.11 -9.88 -1.08
N ASN A 127 -7.27 -8.91 -0.18
CA ASN A 127 -8.02 -9.05 1.06
C ASN A 127 -8.60 -7.69 1.47
N GLY A 128 -9.65 -7.73 2.29
CA GLY A 128 -10.13 -6.55 3.00
C GLY A 128 -9.06 -6.00 3.94
N ALA A 129 -9.09 -4.68 4.15
CA ALA A 129 -8.20 -4.01 5.08
C ALA A 129 -8.99 -3.04 5.94
N TYR A 130 -8.57 -2.94 7.18
CA TYR A 130 -9.26 -2.23 8.24
C TYR A 130 -8.33 -1.17 8.78
N LEU A 131 -8.88 0.03 8.98
CA LEU A 131 -8.17 1.10 9.67
C LEU A 131 -8.37 0.88 11.17
N SER A 132 -7.26 0.67 11.87
CA SER A 132 -7.28 0.40 13.31
C SER A 132 -6.35 1.38 14.00
N THR A 133 -6.86 2.07 15.01
CA THR A 133 -6.07 2.95 15.87
C THR A 133 -6.05 2.34 17.26
N VAL A 134 -4.87 1.94 17.73
CA VAL A 134 -4.68 1.58 19.14
C VAL A 134 -4.37 2.85 19.92
N ALA A 135 -5.02 3.03 21.07
CA ALA A 135 -4.89 4.21 21.91
C ALA A 135 -4.70 3.84 23.39
N LYS A 136 -4.07 4.74 24.14
CA LYS A 136 -3.89 4.61 25.60
C LYS A 136 -5.25 4.55 26.30
N PRO A 137 -5.35 3.91 27.48
CA PRO A 137 -6.64 3.69 28.14
C PRO A 137 -7.45 4.97 28.43
N ASP A 138 -6.80 6.12 28.62
CA ASP A 138 -7.44 7.41 28.88
C ASP A 138 -7.98 8.11 27.61
N ILE A 139 -7.58 7.68 26.42
CA ILE A 139 -8.02 8.24 25.14
C ILE A 139 -9.25 7.46 24.65
N LYS A 140 -10.46 8.03 24.76
CA LYS A 140 -11.72 7.34 24.43
C LYS A 140 -12.29 7.70 23.06
N SER A 141 -11.85 8.82 22.51
CA SER A 141 -12.25 9.31 21.20
C SER A 141 -11.06 9.92 20.46
N TYR A 142 -11.21 10.14 19.15
CA TYR A 142 -10.20 10.91 18.39
C TYR A 142 -10.11 12.37 18.85
N ALA A 143 -11.14 12.92 19.50
CA ALA A 143 -11.10 14.27 20.05
C ALA A 143 -10.13 14.38 21.24
N ASP A 144 -10.00 13.32 22.04
CA ASP A 144 -9.07 13.26 23.19
C ASP A 144 -7.59 13.29 22.77
N LEU A 145 -7.31 13.13 21.47
CA LEU A 145 -5.96 13.28 20.91
C LEU A 145 -5.53 14.75 20.77
N ALA A 146 -6.42 15.72 20.98
CA ALA A 146 -6.06 17.14 20.98
C ALA A 146 -4.95 17.42 22.03
N GLY A 147 -3.85 18.01 21.58
CA GLY A 147 -2.66 18.27 22.40
C GLY A 147 -1.76 17.05 22.64
N LYS A 148 -2.15 15.86 22.16
CA LYS A 148 -1.41 14.59 22.31
C LYS A 148 -0.65 14.22 21.05
N SER A 149 0.26 13.26 21.18
CA SER A 149 1.04 12.74 20.06
C SER A 149 0.42 11.45 19.50
N ALA A 150 0.45 11.29 18.17
CA ALA A 150 -0.06 10.11 17.48
C ALA A 150 0.94 9.64 16.41
N ALA A 151 1.05 8.32 16.24
CA ALA A 151 1.85 7.66 15.21
C ALA A 151 0.96 7.03 14.12
N PRO A 152 0.47 7.79 13.13
CA PRO A 152 -0.38 7.23 12.08
C PRO A 152 0.38 6.73 10.83
N GLY A 153 1.71 6.67 10.90
CA GLY A 153 2.57 6.34 9.78
C GLY A 153 3.33 7.57 9.25
N ARG A 154 3.82 7.49 8.01
CA ARG A 154 4.62 8.54 7.35
C ARG A 154 4.04 8.96 6.01
N ALA A 155 4.51 10.09 5.48
CA ALA A 155 4.09 10.63 4.19
C ALA A 155 4.08 9.57 3.08
N GLY A 156 2.97 9.50 2.33
CA GLY A 156 2.76 8.51 1.27
C GLY A 156 2.07 7.21 1.73
N MET A 157 1.91 7.00 3.05
CA MET A 157 1.09 5.90 3.58
C MET A 157 -0.39 6.29 3.64
N THR A 158 -1.26 5.34 3.31
CA THR A 158 -2.71 5.51 3.42
C THR A 158 -3.15 5.64 4.87
N GLY A 159 -2.50 4.96 5.82
CA GLY A 159 -2.79 5.09 7.25
C GLY A 159 -2.75 6.55 7.73
N LEU A 160 -1.69 7.28 7.38
CA LEU A 160 -1.55 8.70 7.70
C LEU A 160 -2.69 9.53 7.07
N ALA A 161 -2.96 9.33 5.77
CA ALA A 161 -4.03 10.05 5.10
C ALA A 161 -5.42 9.75 5.70
N SER A 162 -5.67 8.51 6.12
CA SER A 162 -6.91 8.11 6.79
C SER A 162 -7.04 8.74 8.17
N PHE A 163 -5.98 8.70 8.97
CA PHE A 163 -5.95 9.34 10.28
C PHE A 163 -6.18 10.85 10.16
N GLU A 164 -5.47 11.52 9.25
CA GLU A 164 -5.66 12.95 8.95
C GLU A 164 -7.13 13.25 8.62
N ARG A 165 -7.79 12.42 7.81
CA ARG A 165 -9.21 12.61 7.48
C ARG A 165 -10.10 12.53 8.71
N ILE A 166 -9.87 11.55 9.61
CA ILE A 166 -10.63 11.42 10.85
C ILE A 166 -10.45 12.65 11.74
N VAL A 167 -9.21 13.01 12.07
CA VAL A 167 -8.95 14.14 12.99
C VAL A 167 -9.37 15.49 12.41
N ASN A 168 -9.40 15.63 11.08
CA ASN A 168 -9.96 16.80 10.42
C ASN A 168 -11.49 16.86 10.55
N GLN A 169 -12.20 15.74 10.39
CA GLN A 169 -13.65 15.68 10.61
C GLN A 169 -14.03 16.00 12.06
N MET A 170 -13.17 15.64 13.01
CA MET A 170 -13.33 15.96 14.43
C MET A 170 -12.90 17.39 14.81
N GLY A 171 -12.29 18.14 13.88
CA GLY A 171 -11.83 19.51 14.15
C GLY A 171 -10.58 19.63 15.02
N VAL A 172 -9.91 18.53 15.36
CA VAL A 172 -8.73 18.51 16.26
C VAL A 172 -7.39 18.35 15.54
N ALA A 173 -7.39 18.25 14.21
CA ALA A 173 -6.19 17.95 13.42
C ALA A 173 -4.98 18.87 13.71
N LYS A 174 -5.22 20.15 14.01
CA LYS A 174 -4.16 21.13 14.31
C LYS A 174 -3.52 20.93 15.69
N ASP A 175 -4.25 20.27 16.59
CA ASP A 175 -3.84 20.07 17.98
C ASP A 175 -3.16 18.71 18.19
N VAL A 176 -3.31 17.77 17.24
CA VAL A 176 -2.64 16.46 17.29
C VAL A 176 -1.21 16.57 16.75
N LYS A 177 -0.23 16.12 17.54
CA LYS A 177 1.17 16.06 17.13
C LYS A 177 1.47 14.76 16.38
N ILE A 178 1.74 14.85 15.08
CA ILE A 178 2.06 13.67 14.27
C ILE A 178 3.52 13.26 14.43
N VAL A 179 3.75 12.05 14.92
CA VAL A 179 5.06 11.38 14.93
C VAL A 179 5.14 10.47 13.71
N ASN A 180 5.90 10.90 12.70
CA ASN A 180 6.07 10.14 11.46
C ASN A 180 6.90 8.89 11.71
N THR A 181 6.34 7.72 11.41
CA THR A 181 7.00 6.45 11.69
C THR A 181 6.61 5.33 10.70
N GLY A 182 7.38 4.24 10.68
CA GLY A 182 6.97 2.98 10.08
C GLY A 182 6.20 2.11 11.07
N TYR A 183 5.84 0.90 10.66
CA TYR A 183 5.15 -0.05 11.53
C TYR A 183 6.06 -0.63 12.62
N GLY A 184 7.34 -0.86 12.30
CA GLY A 184 8.28 -1.49 13.23
C GLY A 184 8.65 -0.65 14.45
N GLU A 185 8.50 0.68 14.38
CA GLU A 185 8.82 1.56 15.51
C GLU A 185 7.58 1.95 16.35
N MET A 186 6.35 1.62 15.91
CA MET A 186 5.12 2.03 16.61
C MET A 186 5.02 1.44 18.02
N SER A 187 5.44 0.18 18.22
CA SER A 187 5.38 -0.48 19.52
C SER A 187 6.22 0.24 20.57
N ALA A 188 7.50 0.49 20.27
CA ALA A 188 8.40 1.22 21.18
C ALA A 188 7.90 2.64 21.46
N LEU A 189 7.47 3.40 20.43
CA LEU A 189 6.96 4.76 20.61
C LEU A 189 5.73 4.80 21.52
N PHE A 190 4.86 3.79 21.42
CA PHE A 190 3.67 3.67 22.26
C PHE A 190 4.05 3.25 23.69
N GLN A 191 4.93 2.27 23.86
CA GLN A 191 5.42 1.81 25.15
C GLN A 191 6.09 2.94 25.93
N ASP A 192 6.96 3.72 25.28
CA ASP A 192 7.72 4.82 25.87
C ASP A 192 6.89 6.10 26.10
N ASN A 193 5.57 6.05 25.88
CA ASN A 193 4.65 7.19 25.96
C ASN A 193 5.03 8.38 25.05
N VAL A 194 5.86 8.17 24.02
CA VAL A 194 6.15 9.17 22.99
C VAL A 194 4.90 9.48 22.17
N VAL A 195 4.03 8.48 21.97
CA VAL A 195 2.70 8.64 21.36
C VAL A 195 1.60 8.02 22.23
N GLN A 196 0.42 8.63 22.17
CA GLN A 196 -0.79 8.17 22.86
C GLN A 196 -1.68 7.31 21.96
N SER A 197 -1.39 7.27 20.66
CA SER A 197 -2.05 6.38 19.72
C SER A 197 -1.13 5.99 18.56
N ALA A 198 -1.39 4.83 17.97
CA ALA A 198 -0.77 4.38 16.74
C ALA A 198 -1.85 3.88 15.77
N THR A 199 -1.77 4.26 14.50
CA THR A 199 -2.77 3.88 13.48
C THR A 199 -2.15 3.02 12.41
N VAL A 200 -2.80 1.90 12.13
CA VAL A 200 -2.43 0.95 11.09
C VAL A 200 -3.59 0.75 10.13
N ILE A 201 -3.27 0.31 8.92
CA ILE A 201 -4.27 -0.17 7.95
C ILE A 201 -3.82 -1.51 7.40
N GLY A 202 -4.65 -2.54 7.56
CA GLY A 202 -4.27 -3.92 7.23
C GLY A 202 -5.27 -4.96 7.68
N SER A 203 -4.81 -6.18 7.96
CA SER A 203 -5.65 -7.28 8.44
C SER A 203 -6.19 -7.03 9.85
N ILE A 204 -7.19 -7.83 10.24
CA ILE A 204 -7.58 -8.06 11.63
C ILE A 204 -7.41 -9.57 11.90
N PRO A 205 -6.70 -9.99 12.95
CA PRO A 205 -5.82 -9.15 13.78
C PRO A 205 -4.68 -8.51 12.97
N HIS A 206 -4.11 -7.43 13.52
CA HIS A 206 -2.97 -6.74 12.92
C HIS A 206 -1.72 -6.96 13.79
N PRO A 207 -0.61 -7.49 13.25
CA PRO A 207 0.57 -7.84 14.06
C PRO A 207 1.12 -6.70 14.93
N VAL A 208 1.13 -5.46 14.42
CA VAL A 208 1.57 -4.27 15.18
C VAL A 208 0.62 -3.95 16.34
N VAL A 209 -0.69 -4.19 16.18
CA VAL A 209 -1.66 -3.97 17.26
C VAL A 209 -1.46 -5.03 18.33
N ASP A 210 -1.30 -6.30 17.94
CA ASP A 210 -1.01 -7.39 18.86
C ASP A 210 0.29 -7.15 19.63
N GLU A 211 1.34 -6.72 18.93
CA GLU A 211 2.62 -6.38 19.53
C GLU A 211 2.47 -5.29 20.59
N ILE A 212 1.81 -4.17 20.26
CA ILE A 212 1.55 -3.08 21.21
C ILE A 212 0.78 -3.57 22.44
N LEU A 213 -0.34 -4.28 22.22
CA LEU A 213 -1.23 -4.71 23.29
C LEU A 213 -0.67 -5.87 24.13
N SER A 214 0.34 -6.57 23.63
CA SER A 214 1.04 -7.62 24.39
C SER A 214 2.00 -7.09 25.45
N VAL A 215 2.46 -5.83 25.32
CA VAL A 215 3.46 -5.23 26.21
C VAL A 215 2.99 -3.93 26.88
N THR A 216 1.88 -3.34 26.45
CA THR A 216 1.38 -2.08 27.00
C THR A 216 -0.15 -2.05 26.98
N GLU A 217 -0.75 -1.56 28.07
CA GLU A 217 -2.20 -1.38 28.13
C GLU A 217 -2.69 -0.37 27.07
N GLY A 218 -3.78 -0.73 26.41
CA GLY A 218 -4.41 0.07 25.38
C GLY A 218 -5.69 -0.58 24.88
N HIS A 219 -6.33 0.05 23.90
CA HIS A 219 -7.53 -0.47 23.26
C HIS A 219 -7.66 0.07 21.83
N LEU A 220 -8.49 -0.59 21.02
CA LEU A 220 -8.88 -0.03 19.72
C LEU A 220 -9.82 1.16 19.94
N LEU A 221 -9.46 2.28 19.35
CA LEU A 221 -10.21 3.52 19.38
C LEU A 221 -11.34 3.48 18.33
N PRO A 222 -12.62 3.51 18.74
CA PRO A 222 -13.73 3.48 17.79
C PRO A 222 -13.78 4.76 16.96
N VAL A 223 -14.29 4.64 15.74
CA VAL A 223 -14.63 5.77 14.88
C VAL A 223 -16.14 6.02 15.02
N ASP A 224 -16.53 7.24 15.38
CA ASP A 224 -17.94 7.61 15.50
C ASP A 224 -18.70 7.39 14.20
N ASP A 225 -19.96 6.96 14.29
CA ASP A 225 -20.80 6.66 13.12
C ASP A 225 -20.92 7.83 12.16
N ALA A 226 -21.09 9.05 12.68
CA ALA A 226 -21.17 10.26 11.87
C ALA A 226 -19.88 10.52 11.08
N VAL A 227 -18.73 10.26 11.70
CA VAL A 227 -17.41 10.39 11.05
C VAL A 227 -17.25 9.29 10.00
N ALA A 228 -17.57 8.04 10.34
CA ALA A 228 -17.51 6.91 9.41
C ALA A 228 -18.38 7.16 8.17
N ASP A 229 -19.61 7.67 8.35
CA ASP A 229 -20.53 8.00 7.26
C ASP A 229 -20.00 9.16 6.40
N ALA A 230 -19.43 10.20 7.02
CA ALA A 230 -18.81 11.31 6.30
C ALA A 230 -17.62 10.83 5.46
N LEU A 231 -16.78 9.96 6.03
CA LEU A 231 -15.66 9.35 5.33
C LEU A 231 -16.12 8.43 4.19
N GLY A 232 -17.19 7.66 4.40
CA GLY A 232 -17.78 6.81 3.36
C GLY A 232 -18.23 7.64 2.15
N LYS A 233 -18.98 8.72 2.39
CA LYS A 233 -19.47 9.62 1.33
C LYS A 233 -18.34 10.35 0.61
N ALA A 234 -17.36 10.87 1.33
CA ALA A 234 -16.33 11.74 0.75
C ALA A 234 -15.15 10.97 0.14
N PHE A 235 -14.82 9.80 0.69
CA PHE A 235 -13.56 9.11 0.39
C PHE A 235 -13.72 7.62 0.11
N ASN A 236 -14.94 7.07 0.08
CA ASN A 236 -15.23 5.67 -0.22
C ASN A 236 -14.64 4.70 0.82
N TYR A 237 -14.76 5.04 2.11
CA TYR A 237 -14.59 4.09 3.21
C TYR A 237 -15.86 3.25 3.40
N GLU A 238 -15.69 2.03 3.89
CA GLU A 238 -16.79 1.17 4.32
C GLU A 238 -16.81 1.10 5.85
N LYS A 239 -18.01 1.15 6.43
CA LYS A 239 -18.21 0.98 7.86
C LYS A 239 -18.16 -0.51 8.19
N VAL A 240 -17.41 -0.85 9.23
CA VAL A 240 -17.20 -2.23 9.68
C VAL A 240 -17.09 -2.27 11.19
N THR A 241 -17.71 -3.28 11.79
CA THR A 241 -17.50 -3.64 13.20
C THR A 241 -16.38 -4.66 13.31
N ILE A 242 -15.36 -4.34 14.09
CA ILE A 242 -14.31 -5.29 14.49
C ILE A 242 -14.87 -6.13 15.65
N PRO A 243 -15.01 -7.47 15.51
CA PRO A 243 -15.51 -8.31 16.59
C PRO A 243 -14.61 -8.23 17.83
N ALA A 244 -15.20 -8.32 19.02
CA ALA A 244 -14.41 -8.38 20.25
C ALA A 244 -13.58 -9.68 20.32
N GLY A 245 -12.35 -9.59 20.83
CA GLY A 245 -11.48 -10.75 21.03
C GLY A 245 -10.80 -11.30 19.76
N THR A 246 -10.84 -10.58 18.65
CA THR A 246 -10.00 -10.85 17.46
C THR A 246 -8.59 -10.37 17.62
#